data_AF-Q6QIG8-F1
#
_entry.id   AF-Q6QIG8-F1
#
_cell.length_a   1.000
_cell.length_b   1.000
_cell.length_c   1.000
_cell.angle_alpha   90.00
_cell.angle_beta   90.00
_cell.angle_gamma   90.00
#
_symmetry.space_group_name_H-M   'P 1'
#
loop_
_entity.id
_entity.type
_entity.pdbx_description
1 polymer ?
#
loop_
_entity_poly.entity_id
_entity_poly.type
_entity_poly.pdbx_seq_one_letter_code
_entity_poly.pdbx_strand_id
1 'polypeptide(L)'
;NSQANETDTLQFRRFTFSDRDIEFVLDPFSLITAQNITLSNITSWGEGACTISGNTQTQIFSNSINTTSAAGGAFDMVTTSFTASDNANLLFYNNYCTHNKGGGAIRSGGPIRFLNNQDVLFYNNTSAGAKYVGTGDHDEKNRGGALYATTITLTGNRTLTFINNMSGDCGGAISADTQISITDTVKGILFENNHTLNHIPDTQAENMARGGAICSRRDLCSISNNSGPIVFNY
;
A
#
# COMPACT_ATOMS: atom_id res chain seq x y z
N ASN A 1 2.77 -7.04 38.36
CA ASN A 1 1.35 -6.83 38.02
C ASN A 1 1.12 -5.41 37.55
N SER A 2 1.46 -5.13 36.29
CA SER A 2 1.06 -3.90 35.60
C SER A 2 -0.10 -4.29 34.68
N GLN A 3 -1.33 -4.05 35.15
CA GLN A 3 -2.48 -4.02 34.27
C GLN A 3 -2.30 -2.84 33.32
N ALA A 4 -2.24 -3.12 32.02
CA ALA A 4 -2.41 -2.10 31.00
C ALA A 4 -3.86 -1.58 31.13
N ASN A 5 -4.01 -0.29 31.40
CA ASN A 5 -5.30 0.38 31.32
C ASN A 5 -5.67 0.52 29.85
N GLU A 6 -6.78 -0.08 29.44
CA GLU A 6 -7.38 0.00 28.08
C GLU A 6 -7.95 1.40 27.74
N THR A 7 -7.44 2.46 28.36
CA THR A 7 -7.90 3.84 28.16
C THR A 7 -6.78 4.82 27.80
N ASP A 8 -5.56 4.34 27.51
CA ASP A 8 -4.63 5.13 26.73
C ASP A 8 -5.12 5.16 25.29
N THR A 9 -6.12 6.00 25.05
CA THR A 9 -6.53 6.47 23.73
C THR A 9 -5.26 6.92 23.03
N LEU A 10 -4.84 6.13 22.04
CA LEU A 10 -3.77 6.43 21.08
C LEU A 10 -3.75 7.94 20.84
N GLN A 11 -2.77 8.63 21.41
CA GLN A 11 -2.57 10.04 21.14
C GLN A 11 -2.14 10.14 19.67
N PHE A 12 -3.12 10.29 18.77
CA PHE A 12 -2.88 10.47 17.36
C PHE A 12 -2.12 11.78 17.18
N ARG A 13 -0.91 11.70 16.60
CA ARG A 13 -0.25 12.88 16.05
C ARG A 13 -1.22 13.45 15.02
N ARG A 14 -1.62 14.72 15.16
CA ARG A 14 -2.36 15.43 14.10
C ARG A 14 -1.50 15.40 12.84
N PHE A 15 -2.03 14.84 11.76
CA PHE A 15 -1.41 14.92 10.43
C PHE A 15 -2.25 15.82 9.56
N THR A 16 -1.64 16.86 9.01
CA THR A 16 -2.27 17.73 8.03
C THR A 16 -2.13 17.08 6.66
N PHE A 17 -3.25 16.73 6.03
CA PHE A 17 -3.30 16.27 4.65
C PHE A 17 -4.13 17.26 3.85
N SER A 18 -3.56 17.78 2.76
CA SER A 18 -4.30 18.69 1.88
C SER A 18 -4.81 19.96 2.59
N ASP A 19 -4.01 20.53 3.50
CA ASP A 19 -4.33 21.71 4.34
C ASP A 19 -5.53 21.51 5.27
N ARG A 20 -5.90 20.25 5.53
CA ARG A 20 -6.95 19.84 6.47
C ARG A 20 -6.36 18.88 7.49
N ASP A 21 -6.75 19.04 8.74
CA ASP A 21 -6.54 18.00 9.74
C ASP A 21 -7.48 16.83 9.39
N ILE A 22 -6.91 15.66 9.12
CA ILE A 22 -7.71 14.44 8.95
C ILE A 22 -7.88 13.81 10.33
N GLU A 23 -9.13 13.81 10.80
CA GLU A 23 -9.56 12.99 11.92
C GLU A 23 -10.07 11.66 11.38
N PHE A 24 -9.35 10.58 11.67
CA PHE A 24 -9.84 9.23 11.40
C PHE A 24 -10.83 8.84 12.51
N VAL A 25 -12.12 9.03 12.24
CA VAL A 25 -13.17 8.43 13.07
C VAL A 25 -13.23 6.94 12.71
N LEU A 26 -12.77 6.09 13.62
CA LEU A 26 -12.91 4.64 13.51
C LEU A 26 -14.40 4.28 13.65
N ASP A 27 -15.10 4.17 12.53
CA ASP A 27 -16.37 3.43 12.48
C ASP A 27 -16.02 1.94 12.31
N PRO A 28 -16.47 1.03 13.21
CA PRO A 28 -16.02 -0.37 13.23
C PRO A 28 -16.47 -1.24 12.05
N PHE A 29 -17.06 -0.66 10.99
CA PHE A 29 -17.45 -1.39 9.80
C PHE A 29 -16.45 -1.17 8.65
N SER A 30 -16.10 -2.23 7.92
CA SER A 30 -15.38 -2.13 6.66
C SER A 30 -16.20 -1.26 5.69
N LEU A 31 -15.81 0.00 5.53
CA LEU A 31 -16.50 0.94 4.67
C LEU A 31 -15.77 0.96 3.32
N ILE A 32 -16.36 0.30 2.31
CA ILE A 32 -15.98 0.50 0.91
C ILE A 32 -17.04 1.42 0.31
N THR A 33 -16.76 2.71 0.21
CA THR A 33 -17.64 3.69 -0.46
C THR A 33 -17.30 3.84 -1.95
N ALA A 34 -16.50 2.91 -2.48
CA ALA A 34 -15.90 3.06 -3.77
C ALA A 34 -16.92 2.96 -4.92
N GLN A 35 -16.87 3.94 -5.82
CA GLN A 35 -17.68 4.08 -7.02
C GLN A 35 -16.78 4.04 -8.26
N ASN A 36 -17.41 3.86 -9.43
CA ASN A 36 -16.74 3.81 -10.73
C ASN A 36 -15.57 2.81 -10.80
N ILE A 37 -15.76 1.64 -10.19
CA ILE A 37 -14.84 0.50 -10.35
C ILE A 37 -15.29 -0.34 -11.54
N THR A 38 -14.39 -0.54 -12.48
CA THR A 38 -14.59 -1.44 -13.62
C THR A 38 -13.66 -2.63 -13.51
N LEU A 39 -14.22 -3.82 -13.61
CA LEU A 39 -13.50 -5.08 -13.70
C LEU A 39 -13.59 -5.57 -15.15
N SER A 40 -12.46 -5.88 -15.77
CA SER A 40 -12.40 -6.21 -17.20
C SER A 40 -11.37 -7.29 -17.49
N ASN A 41 -11.49 -7.94 -18.66
CA ASN A 41 -10.60 -9.02 -19.08
C ASN A 41 -10.48 -10.13 -18.03
N ILE A 42 -11.61 -10.46 -17.38
CA ILE A 42 -11.68 -11.52 -16.37
C ILE A 42 -11.46 -12.86 -17.06
N THR A 43 -10.45 -13.60 -16.62
CA THR A 43 -10.12 -14.94 -17.11
C THR A 43 -11.01 -16.00 -16.47
N SER A 44 -10.93 -17.24 -16.95
CA SER A 44 -11.62 -18.39 -16.33
C SER A 44 -11.20 -18.67 -14.88
N TRP A 45 -10.08 -18.08 -14.43
CA TRP A 45 -9.54 -18.23 -13.08
C TRP A 45 -9.95 -17.07 -12.15
N GLY A 46 -10.81 -16.15 -12.62
CA GLY A 46 -11.27 -15.00 -11.84
C GLY A 46 -10.24 -13.86 -11.74
N GLU A 47 -9.12 -13.96 -12.45
CA GLU A 47 -8.11 -12.89 -12.51
C GLU A 47 -8.46 -11.88 -13.60
N GLY A 48 -8.23 -10.59 -13.37
CA GLY A 48 -8.44 -9.58 -14.40
C GLY A 48 -7.97 -8.18 -14.05
N ALA A 49 -8.28 -7.22 -14.91
CA ALA A 49 -7.89 -5.83 -14.74
C ALA A 49 -8.92 -5.08 -13.88
N CYS A 50 -8.43 -4.29 -12.93
CA CYS A 50 -9.23 -3.40 -12.11
C CYS A 50 -8.92 -1.94 -12.45
N THR A 51 -9.96 -1.17 -12.74
CA THR A 51 -9.86 0.27 -13.01
C THR A 51 -10.78 1.04 -12.07
N ILE A 52 -10.27 2.13 -11.48
CA ILE A 52 -11.03 3.10 -10.69
C ILE A 52 -10.85 4.45 -11.34
N SER A 53 -11.91 5.08 -11.86
CA SER A 53 -11.72 6.33 -12.59
C SER A 53 -12.84 7.35 -12.46
N GLY A 54 -12.47 8.63 -12.63
CA GLY A 54 -13.41 9.74 -12.73
C GLY A 54 -14.23 9.99 -11.47
N ASN A 55 -13.81 9.49 -10.31
CA ASN A 55 -14.53 9.73 -9.07
C ASN A 55 -14.32 11.16 -8.60
N THR A 56 -15.41 11.92 -8.45
CA THR A 56 -15.36 13.30 -7.93
C THR A 56 -15.42 13.37 -6.40
N GLN A 57 -15.78 12.27 -5.74
CA GLN A 57 -15.85 12.13 -4.29
C GLN A 57 -14.66 11.32 -3.76
N THR A 58 -14.44 11.37 -2.45
CA THR A 58 -13.42 10.55 -1.77
C THR A 58 -13.83 9.08 -1.81
N GLN A 59 -12.94 8.23 -2.29
CA GLN A 59 -13.11 6.78 -2.31
C GLN A 59 -12.30 6.17 -1.19
N ILE A 60 -12.92 5.26 -0.44
CA ILE A 60 -12.33 4.63 0.74
C ILE A 60 -12.32 3.11 0.55
N PHE A 61 -11.18 2.50 0.84
CA PHE A 61 -10.92 1.06 0.82
C PHE A 61 -10.26 0.66 2.13
N SER A 62 -11.00 -0.04 2.99
CA SER A 62 -10.56 -0.11 4.37
C SER A 62 -11.00 -1.30 5.20
N ASN A 63 -10.21 -1.55 6.26
CA ASN A 63 -10.46 -2.57 7.26
C ASN A 63 -10.75 -3.94 6.62
N SER A 64 -10.02 -4.25 5.54
CA SER A 64 -10.14 -5.50 4.82
C SER A 64 -8.99 -6.43 5.21
N ILE A 65 -9.32 -7.68 5.50
CA ILE A 65 -8.33 -8.74 5.69
C ILE A 65 -8.51 -9.71 4.53
N ASN A 66 -7.45 -9.92 3.76
CA ASN A 66 -7.45 -10.85 2.64
C ASN A 66 -6.45 -11.99 2.85
N THR A 67 -6.96 -13.22 2.80
CA THR A 67 -6.20 -14.47 2.91
C THR A 67 -5.94 -15.13 1.55
N THR A 68 -6.45 -14.57 0.47
CA THR A 68 -6.34 -15.08 -0.90
C THR A 68 -4.91 -14.95 -1.42
N SER A 69 -4.40 -16.05 -1.98
CA SER A 69 -3.09 -16.08 -2.61
C SER A 69 -3.01 -15.08 -3.75
N ALA A 70 -1.89 -14.35 -3.83
CA ALA A 70 -1.64 -13.45 -4.94
C ALA A 70 -2.71 -12.34 -5.09
N ALA A 71 -3.30 -11.88 -3.99
CA ALA A 71 -4.21 -10.74 -3.95
C ALA A 71 -3.69 -9.61 -3.03
N GLY A 72 -4.44 -8.50 -2.94
CA GLY A 72 -4.14 -7.39 -2.05
C GLY A 72 -5.09 -7.37 -0.84
N GLY A 73 -4.76 -6.69 0.26
CA GLY A 73 -5.67 -6.62 1.41
C GLY A 73 -7.00 -5.93 1.09
N ALA A 74 -7.00 -4.88 0.27
CA ALA A 74 -8.19 -4.11 -0.09
C ALA A 74 -9.06 -4.77 -1.17
N PHE A 75 -8.49 -5.69 -1.97
CA PHE A 75 -9.18 -6.32 -3.10
C PHE A 75 -8.98 -7.83 -3.05
N ASP A 76 -10.09 -8.58 -2.99
CA ASP A 76 -10.08 -10.04 -2.97
C ASP A 76 -9.65 -10.69 -4.30
N MET A 77 -9.65 -9.91 -5.38
CA MET A 77 -9.29 -10.39 -6.70
C MET A 77 -7.77 -10.40 -6.92
N VAL A 78 -7.28 -11.46 -7.55
CA VAL A 78 -5.97 -11.48 -8.20
C VAL A 78 -6.00 -10.54 -9.41
N THR A 79 -5.46 -9.34 -9.27
CA THR A 79 -5.46 -8.37 -10.38
C THR A 79 -4.30 -8.65 -11.35
N THR A 80 -4.59 -8.66 -12.66
CA THR A 80 -3.57 -8.72 -13.72
C THR A 80 -3.03 -7.33 -14.05
N SER A 81 -3.82 -6.29 -13.78
CA SER A 81 -3.39 -4.90 -13.76
C SER A 81 -4.33 -4.09 -12.86
N PHE A 82 -3.81 -3.01 -12.28
CA PHE A 82 -4.60 -2.05 -11.51
C PHE A 82 -4.32 -0.64 -12.03
N THR A 83 -5.37 0.11 -12.33
CA THR A 83 -5.24 1.53 -12.71
C THR A 83 -6.25 2.38 -11.96
N ALA A 84 -5.76 3.40 -11.24
CA ALA A 84 -6.59 4.45 -10.70
C ALA A 84 -6.29 5.76 -11.42
N SER A 85 -7.26 6.34 -12.13
CA SER A 85 -7.04 7.57 -12.90
C SER A 85 -8.09 8.65 -12.68
N ASP A 86 -7.65 9.90 -12.65
CA ASP A 86 -8.54 11.08 -12.67
C ASP A 86 -9.57 11.08 -11.52
N ASN A 87 -9.20 10.53 -10.37
CA ASN A 87 -10.03 10.55 -9.17
C ASN A 87 -9.71 11.77 -8.30
N ALA A 88 -10.68 12.17 -7.48
CA ALA A 88 -10.47 13.11 -6.39
C ALA A 88 -9.54 12.49 -5.33
N ASN A 89 -10.07 11.93 -4.25
CA ASN A 89 -9.25 11.35 -3.20
C ASN A 89 -9.40 9.84 -3.16
N LEU A 90 -8.29 9.12 -2.94
CA LEU A 90 -8.26 7.68 -2.78
C LEU A 90 -7.57 7.33 -1.46
N LEU A 91 -8.31 6.68 -0.55
CA LEU A 91 -7.82 6.30 0.76
C LEU A 91 -7.83 4.78 0.88
N PHE A 92 -6.66 4.21 1.10
CA PHE A 92 -6.46 2.81 1.42
C PHE A 92 -5.96 2.73 2.85
N TYR A 93 -6.80 2.30 3.79
CA TYR A 93 -6.43 2.30 5.20
C TYR A 93 -6.72 0.99 5.93
N ASN A 94 -5.81 0.56 6.81
CA ASN A 94 -5.96 -0.65 7.63
C ASN A 94 -6.27 -1.92 6.81
N ASN A 95 -5.69 -2.05 5.61
CA ASN A 95 -5.84 -3.27 4.82
C ASN A 95 -4.72 -4.25 5.18
N TYR A 96 -5.06 -5.53 5.29
CA TYR A 96 -4.10 -6.57 5.67
C TYR A 96 -4.17 -7.74 4.69
N CYS A 97 -3.04 -8.08 4.05
CA CYS A 97 -2.90 -9.32 3.31
C CYS A 97 -2.06 -10.33 4.10
N THR A 98 -2.63 -11.51 4.37
CA THR A 98 -1.99 -12.56 5.18
C THR A 98 -1.31 -13.66 4.36
N HIS A 99 -1.24 -13.52 3.04
CA HIS A 99 -0.74 -14.57 2.16
C HIS A 99 0.59 -14.18 1.51
N ASN A 100 1.47 -15.16 1.30
CA ASN A 100 2.72 -15.00 0.55
C ASN A 100 2.49 -14.32 -0.79
N LYS A 101 3.39 -13.40 -1.19
CA LYS A 101 3.31 -12.59 -2.43
C LYS A 101 2.09 -11.66 -2.50
N GLY A 102 1.50 -11.33 -1.35
CA GLY A 102 0.48 -10.29 -1.25
C GLY A 102 1.06 -8.88 -1.18
N GLY A 103 0.21 -7.89 -1.43
CA GLY A 103 0.43 -6.46 -1.20
C GLY A 103 -0.60 -5.98 -0.19
N GLY A 104 -0.21 -5.12 0.76
CA GLY A 104 -1.07 -4.98 1.94
C GLY A 104 -2.36 -4.24 1.65
N ALA A 105 -2.36 -3.24 0.77
CA ALA A 105 -3.60 -2.74 0.16
C ALA A 105 -3.85 -3.39 -1.20
N ILE A 106 -2.92 -3.25 -2.13
CA ILE A 106 -3.11 -3.64 -3.53
C ILE A 106 -1.96 -4.54 -3.97
N ARG A 107 -2.32 -5.63 -4.64
CA ARG A 107 -1.39 -6.46 -5.37
C ARG A 107 -1.87 -6.72 -6.78
N SER A 108 -0.94 -6.61 -7.72
CA SER A 108 -1.17 -6.93 -9.13
C SER A 108 -0.06 -7.84 -9.66
N GLY A 109 -0.43 -8.85 -10.44
CA GLY A 109 0.53 -9.65 -11.21
C GLY A 109 1.20 -8.85 -12.33
N GLY A 110 0.56 -7.77 -12.78
CA GLY A 110 1.10 -6.85 -13.77
C GLY A 110 1.31 -5.45 -13.19
N PRO A 111 1.07 -4.39 -13.97
CA PRO A 111 1.31 -3.02 -13.54
C PRO A 111 0.27 -2.53 -12.52
N ILE A 112 0.72 -1.69 -11.58
CA ILE A 112 -0.13 -0.79 -10.80
C ILE A 112 0.13 0.65 -11.28
N ARG A 113 -0.94 1.39 -11.57
CA ARG A 113 -0.86 2.78 -12.03
C ARG A 113 -1.77 3.69 -11.23
N PHE A 114 -1.24 4.80 -10.75
CA PHE A 114 -2.01 5.93 -10.22
C PHE A 114 -1.71 7.16 -11.08
N LEU A 115 -2.70 7.59 -11.86
CA LEU A 115 -2.55 8.60 -12.91
C LEU A 115 -3.44 9.81 -12.62
N ASN A 116 -2.88 11.01 -12.49
CA ASN A 116 -3.66 12.26 -12.42
C ASN A 116 -4.74 12.29 -11.32
N ASN A 117 -4.56 11.56 -10.23
CA ASN A 117 -5.50 11.65 -9.10
C ASN A 117 -5.20 12.94 -8.30
N GLN A 118 -6.15 13.42 -7.50
CA GLN A 118 -5.81 14.45 -6.51
C GLN A 118 -4.98 13.79 -5.40
N ASP A 119 -5.58 13.48 -4.27
CA ASP A 119 -4.81 13.07 -3.11
C ASP A 119 -4.94 11.55 -2.88
N VAL A 120 -3.82 10.82 -2.86
CA VAL A 120 -3.77 9.36 -2.65
C VAL A 120 -3.04 9.04 -1.36
N LEU A 121 -3.72 8.32 -0.46
CA LEU A 121 -3.22 7.95 0.86
C LEU A 121 -3.26 6.43 1.07
N PHE A 122 -2.13 5.89 1.49
CA PHE A 122 -2.00 4.54 2.05
C PHE A 122 -1.58 4.64 3.51
N TYR A 123 -2.49 4.28 4.40
CA TYR A 123 -2.29 4.35 5.84
C TYR A 123 -2.42 2.98 6.50
N ASN A 124 -1.39 2.56 7.24
CA ASN A 124 -1.43 1.35 8.07
C ASN A 124 -1.84 0.09 7.27
N ASN A 125 -1.39 -0.03 6.04
CA ASN A 125 -1.61 -1.24 5.25
C ASN A 125 -0.45 -2.21 5.47
N THR A 126 -0.78 -3.48 5.62
CA THR A 126 0.16 -4.52 6.02
C THR A 126 0.15 -5.67 5.03
N SER A 127 1.32 -6.12 4.58
CA SER A 127 1.48 -7.39 3.87
C SER A 127 2.40 -8.28 4.69
N ALA A 128 1.83 -9.32 5.30
CA ALA A 128 2.56 -10.13 6.25
C ALA A 128 1.88 -11.49 6.36
N GLY A 129 2.55 -12.59 5.97
CA GLY A 129 2.02 -13.94 5.98
C GLY A 129 1.47 -14.39 7.34
N ALA A 130 0.46 -15.27 7.41
CA ALA A 130 -0.13 -15.75 8.68
C ALA A 130 0.87 -16.40 9.68
N LYS A 131 2.13 -16.63 9.29
CA LYS A 131 3.22 -17.20 10.09
C LYS A 131 3.92 -16.20 11.05
N TYR A 132 3.33 -15.03 11.34
CA TYR A 132 3.77 -14.10 12.41
C TYR A 132 3.83 -14.70 13.83
N VAL A 133 3.50 -15.99 14.01
CA VAL A 133 3.56 -16.71 15.29
C VAL A 133 4.77 -17.64 15.45
N GLY A 134 5.88 -17.41 14.73
CA GLY A 134 7.19 -17.92 15.17
C GLY A 134 7.82 -19.08 14.39
N THR A 135 7.45 -19.31 13.13
CA THR A 135 8.25 -20.15 12.22
C THR A 135 8.30 -19.49 10.84
N GLY A 136 9.20 -18.51 10.69
CA GLY A 136 9.43 -17.81 9.43
C GLY A 136 9.73 -18.81 8.32
N ASP A 137 8.94 -18.76 7.25
CA ASP A 137 9.23 -19.50 6.04
C ASP A 137 10.31 -18.73 5.28
N HIS A 138 11.41 -19.37 4.89
CA HIS A 138 12.46 -18.73 4.09
C HIS A 138 11.94 -18.27 2.70
N ASP A 139 10.75 -18.72 2.32
CA ASP A 139 10.05 -18.32 1.11
C ASP A 139 9.00 -17.20 1.30
N GLU A 140 8.90 -16.59 2.49
CA GLU A 140 8.00 -15.45 2.69
C GLU A 140 8.42 -14.27 1.79
N LYS A 141 7.49 -13.89 0.90
CA LYS A 141 7.70 -12.87 -0.15
C LYS A 141 6.62 -11.81 -0.06
N ASN A 142 6.20 -11.49 1.16
CA ASN A 142 5.22 -10.45 1.46
C ASN A 142 5.85 -9.08 1.25
N ARG A 143 5.39 -8.37 0.23
CA ARG A 143 6.05 -7.17 -0.27
C ARG A 143 5.07 -6.04 -0.35
N GLY A 144 5.55 -4.80 -0.21
CA GLY A 144 4.72 -3.62 -0.39
C GLY A 144 3.53 -3.60 0.55
N GLY A 145 3.71 -3.08 1.76
CA GLY A 145 2.62 -2.97 2.74
C GLY A 145 1.44 -2.16 2.19
N ALA A 146 1.69 -1.23 1.28
CA ALA A 146 0.65 -0.62 0.47
C ALA A 146 0.51 -1.32 -0.89
N LEU A 147 1.57 -1.32 -1.70
CA LEU A 147 1.52 -1.67 -3.11
C LEU A 147 2.55 -2.72 -3.49
N TYR A 148 2.12 -3.82 -4.13
CA TYR A 148 3.02 -4.79 -4.75
C TYR A 148 2.64 -5.12 -6.19
N ALA A 149 3.59 -4.98 -7.13
CA ALA A 149 3.35 -5.22 -8.55
C ALA A 149 4.59 -5.68 -9.32
N THR A 150 4.43 -5.99 -10.61
CA THR A 150 5.57 -6.13 -11.52
C THR A 150 6.22 -4.76 -11.79
N THR A 151 5.40 -3.75 -12.09
CA THR A 151 5.82 -2.35 -12.24
C THR A 151 4.83 -1.42 -11.54
N ILE A 152 5.34 -0.32 -10.98
CA ILE A 152 4.52 0.68 -10.31
C ILE A 152 4.81 2.05 -10.93
N THR A 153 3.75 2.72 -11.38
CA THR A 153 3.82 4.07 -11.94
C THR A 153 2.84 4.98 -11.22
N LEU A 154 3.37 5.98 -10.53
CA LEU A 154 2.60 7.01 -9.84
C LEU A 154 2.93 8.34 -10.50
N THR A 155 2.05 8.84 -11.37
CA THR A 155 2.34 10.04 -12.18
C THR A 155 1.19 11.04 -12.17
N GLY A 156 1.52 12.32 -12.15
CA GLY A 156 0.56 13.42 -12.23
C GLY A 156 -0.36 13.55 -11.02
N ASN A 157 -0.10 12.82 -9.93
CA ASN A 157 -0.95 12.89 -8.75
C ASN A 157 -0.72 14.20 -7.99
N ARG A 158 -1.72 14.73 -7.29
CA ARG A 158 -1.53 15.93 -6.48
C ARG A 158 -0.66 15.65 -5.26
N THR A 159 -1.04 14.66 -4.45
CA THR A 159 -0.21 14.16 -3.34
C THR A 159 -0.16 12.65 -3.32
N LEU A 160 0.98 12.12 -2.87
CA LEU A 160 1.17 10.70 -2.58
C LEU A 160 1.64 10.54 -1.13
N THR A 161 0.89 9.77 -0.33
CA THR A 161 1.19 9.64 1.10
C THR A 161 1.22 8.18 1.56
N PHE A 162 2.44 7.84 1.97
CA PHE A 162 3.01 6.64 2.56
C PHE A 162 3.04 6.61 4.08
N ILE A 163 2.06 6.16 4.85
CA ILE A 163 2.18 6.21 6.34
C ILE A 163 1.95 4.86 7.00
N ASN A 164 2.87 4.46 7.89
CA ASN A 164 2.77 3.26 8.72
C ASN A 164 2.52 1.97 7.93
N ASN A 165 2.94 1.89 6.66
CA ASN A 165 2.76 0.68 5.90
C ASN A 165 3.89 -0.31 6.19
N MET A 166 3.53 -1.57 6.30
CA MET A 166 4.43 -2.62 6.75
C MET A 166 4.44 -3.81 5.80
N SER A 167 5.63 -4.34 5.49
CA SER A 167 5.75 -5.58 4.73
C SER A 167 6.70 -6.59 5.39
N GLY A 168 6.54 -7.88 5.07
CA GLY A 168 7.40 -8.94 5.60
C GLY A 168 8.80 -9.04 4.98
N ASP A 169 8.96 -8.67 3.70
CA ASP A 169 10.18 -8.88 2.90
C ASP A 169 10.77 -7.56 2.37
N CYS A 170 10.10 -6.95 1.38
CA CYS A 170 10.66 -5.83 0.60
C CYS A 170 9.70 -4.65 0.52
N GLY A 171 10.20 -3.43 0.75
CA GLY A 171 9.44 -2.20 0.59
C GLY A 171 8.26 -2.12 1.56
N GLY A 172 8.44 -1.51 2.73
CA GLY A 172 7.37 -1.41 3.73
C GLY A 172 6.10 -0.75 3.19
N ALA A 173 6.23 0.24 2.30
CA ALA A 173 5.09 0.77 1.55
C ALA A 173 4.99 0.19 0.14
N ILE A 174 6.01 0.38 -0.68
CA ILE A 174 5.94 0.09 -2.12
C ILE A 174 7.00 -0.94 -2.49
N SER A 175 6.58 -1.98 -3.21
CA SER A 175 7.51 -2.92 -3.83
C SER A 175 7.15 -3.22 -5.27
N ALA A 176 8.15 -3.25 -6.14
CA ALA A 176 8.01 -3.74 -7.51
C ALA A 176 9.08 -4.77 -7.85
N ASP A 177 8.70 -5.79 -8.63
CA ASP A 177 9.66 -6.78 -9.11
C ASP A 177 10.63 -6.19 -10.16
N THR A 178 10.20 -5.20 -10.96
CA THR A 178 11.02 -4.62 -12.02
C THR A 178 11.31 -3.14 -11.80
N GLN A 179 10.28 -2.28 -11.77
CA GLN A 179 10.45 -0.83 -11.81
C GLN A 179 9.44 -0.08 -10.95
N ILE A 180 9.92 1.00 -10.32
CA ILE A 180 9.09 2.03 -9.67
C ILE A 180 9.39 3.37 -10.32
N SER A 181 8.35 4.08 -10.73
CA SER A 181 8.44 5.45 -11.24
C SER A 181 7.42 6.34 -10.52
N ILE A 182 7.91 7.38 -9.86
CA ILE A 182 7.09 8.41 -9.20
C ILE A 182 7.44 9.76 -9.83
N THR A 183 6.54 10.30 -10.65
CA THR A 183 6.80 11.54 -11.40
C THR A 183 5.66 12.53 -11.34
N ASP A 184 5.97 13.79 -11.63
CA ASP A 184 4.98 14.83 -11.88
C ASP A 184 3.98 15.00 -10.71
N THR A 185 4.40 14.69 -9.48
CA THR A 185 3.59 14.91 -8.29
C THR A 185 3.72 16.37 -7.85
N VAL A 186 2.59 17.07 -7.79
CA VAL A 186 2.63 18.54 -7.74
C VAL A 186 2.74 19.12 -6.33
N LYS A 187 2.04 18.55 -5.33
CA LYS A 187 1.96 19.10 -3.97
C LYS A 187 2.88 18.39 -2.97
N GLY A 188 3.17 17.10 -3.15
CA GLY A 188 4.22 16.44 -2.37
C GLY A 188 4.09 14.92 -2.27
N ILE A 189 5.20 14.31 -1.85
CA ILE A 189 5.35 12.88 -1.63
C ILE A 189 5.86 12.69 -0.20
N LEU A 190 5.15 11.90 0.60
CA LEU A 190 5.53 11.58 1.98
C LEU A 190 5.63 10.08 2.16
N PHE A 191 6.73 9.62 2.73
CA PHE A 191 6.89 8.29 3.32
C PHE A 191 7.23 8.46 4.79
N GLU A 192 6.34 8.07 5.70
CA GLU A 192 6.52 8.18 7.14
C GLU A 192 6.31 6.82 7.82
N ASN A 193 7.29 6.41 8.61
CA ASN A 193 7.25 5.21 9.45
C ASN A 193 6.82 3.93 8.69
N ASN A 194 7.20 3.86 7.41
CA ASN A 194 7.05 2.64 6.62
C ASN A 194 8.27 1.76 6.88
N HIS A 195 8.02 0.49 7.15
CA HIS A 195 9.10 -0.43 7.52
C HIS A 195 8.84 -1.84 7.04
N THR A 196 9.91 -2.59 6.84
CA THR A 196 9.85 -4.04 6.71
C THR A 196 9.98 -4.66 8.09
N LEU A 197 9.38 -5.82 8.30
CA LEU A 197 9.52 -6.55 9.54
C LEU A 197 10.93 -7.15 9.67
N ASN A 198 11.50 -7.07 10.87
CA ASN A 198 12.83 -7.61 11.19
C ASN A 198 12.86 -9.14 11.34
N HIS A 199 11.97 -9.86 10.66
CA HIS A 199 11.65 -11.24 11.02
C HIS A 199 12.08 -12.25 9.95
N ILE A 200 13.38 -12.30 9.68
CA ILE A 200 13.97 -13.57 9.24
C ILE A 200 15.02 -13.92 10.28
N PRO A 201 14.76 -14.90 11.18
CA PRO A 201 15.75 -15.39 12.16
C PRO A 201 16.93 -16.12 11.51
N ASP A 202 17.17 -15.91 10.21
CA ASP A 202 18.33 -16.39 9.50
C ASP A 202 19.43 -15.32 9.53
N THR A 203 20.66 -15.79 9.60
CA THR A 203 21.93 -15.07 9.43
C THR A 203 22.05 -14.23 8.15
N GLN A 204 21.01 -14.19 7.31
CA GLN A 204 20.90 -13.40 6.09
C GLN A 204 19.75 -12.37 6.11
N ALA A 205 19.22 -11.98 7.27
CA ALA A 205 18.17 -10.95 7.38
C ALA A 205 18.51 -9.65 6.61
N GLU A 206 19.79 -9.26 6.61
CA GLU A 206 20.33 -8.14 5.82
C GLU A 206 20.17 -8.31 4.29
N ASN A 207 20.08 -9.55 3.80
CA ASN A 207 19.84 -9.87 2.39
C ASN A 207 18.35 -9.89 2.02
N MET A 208 17.43 -9.80 2.97
CA MET A 208 16.00 -9.99 2.74
C MET A 208 15.15 -8.79 3.16
N ALA A 209 15.48 -8.08 4.24
CA ALA A 209 14.86 -6.80 4.59
C ALA A 209 15.35 -5.67 3.67
N ARG A 210 14.77 -5.59 2.48
CA ARG A 210 15.22 -4.69 1.41
C ARG A 210 14.30 -3.48 1.33
N GLY A 211 14.74 -2.36 1.91
CA GLY A 211 14.11 -1.04 1.78
C GLY A 211 12.91 -0.81 2.70
N GLY A 212 13.08 0.06 3.71
CA GLY A 212 12.04 0.37 4.70
C GLY A 212 10.77 0.93 4.08
N ALA A 213 10.87 1.89 3.17
CA ALA A 213 9.69 2.46 2.49
C ALA A 213 9.46 1.90 1.08
N ILE A 214 10.51 1.82 0.26
CA ILE A 214 10.42 1.51 -1.17
C ILE A 214 11.46 0.45 -1.54
N CYS A 215 11.05 -0.49 -2.40
CA CYS A 215 11.92 -1.51 -2.96
C CYS A 215 11.62 -1.76 -4.44
N SER A 216 12.61 -1.55 -5.31
CA SER A 216 12.60 -2.04 -6.70
C SER A 216 13.68 -3.12 -6.85
N ARG A 217 13.32 -4.32 -7.33
CA ARG A 217 14.19 -5.50 -7.19
C ARG A 217 15.17 -5.75 -8.33
N ARG A 218 14.92 -5.23 -9.54
CA ARG A 218 15.71 -5.60 -10.73
C ARG A 218 16.27 -4.41 -11.51
N ASP A 219 15.44 -3.43 -11.84
CA ASP A 219 15.87 -2.28 -12.64
C ASP A 219 15.90 -1.01 -11.79
N LEU A 220 14.98 -0.09 -12.07
CA LEU A 220 15.06 1.30 -11.67
C LEU A 220 14.02 1.63 -10.62
N CYS A 221 14.43 2.40 -9.63
CA CYS A 221 13.53 3.23 -8.83
C CYS A 221 13.81 4.68 -9.19
N SER A 222 12.85 5.38 -9.79
CA SER A 222 12.98 6.80 -10.13
C SER A 222 11.92 7.61 -9.40
N ILE A 223 12.36 8.67 -8.74
CA ILE A 223 11.50 9.72 -8.21
C ILE A 223 12.02 11.02 -8.85
N SER A 224 11.31 11.54 -9.83
CA SER A 224 11.79 12.65 -10.67
C SER A 224 10.67 13.58 -11.12
N ASN A 225 11.00 14.81 -11.51
CA ASN A 225 10.03 15.80 -12.02
C ASN A 225 8.86 16.11 -11.06
N ASN A 226 9.05 15.95 -9.76
CA ASN A 226 8.06 16.33 -8.75
C ASN A 226 8.32 17.77 -8.32
N SER A 227 7.28 18.61 -8.28
CA SER A 227 7.42 20.02 -7.88
C SER A 227 7.22 20.24 -6.37
N GLY A 228 6.53 19.32 -5.71
CA GLY A 228 6.35 19.33 -4.25
C GLY A 228 7.51 18.66 -3.50
N PRO A 229 7.59 18.82 -2.16
CA PRO A 229 8.60 18.17 -1.35
C PRO A 229 8.49 16.63 -1.43
N ILE A 230 9.65 15.97 -1.32
CA ILE A 230 9.76 14.52 -1.18
C ILE A 230 10.36 14.26 0.19
N VAL A 231 9.60 13.63 1.08
CA VAL A 231 9.97 13.45 2.49
C VAL A 231 9.99 11.96 2.83
N PHE A 232 11.08 11.54 3.48
CA PHE A 232 11.22 10.23 4.10
C PHE A 232 11.48 10.43 5.59
N ASN A 233 10.50 10.03 6.40
CA ASN A 233 10.56 10.02 7.85
C ASN A 233 10.53 8.58 8.34
N TYR A 234 11.38 8.27 9.30
CA TYR A 234 11.39 6.99 10.01
C TYR A 234 10.54 7.12 11.27
#